data_AF-A0A354FDK6-F1
#
_entry.id   AF-A0A354FDK6-F1
#
_cell.length_a   1.000
_cell.length_b   1.000
_cell.length_c   1.000
_cell.angle_alpha   90.00
_cell.angle_beta   90.00
_cell.angle_gamma   90.00
#
_symmetry.space_group_name_H-M   'P 1'
#
loop_
_entity.id
_entity.type
_entity.pdbx_description
1 polymer ?
#
loop_
_entity_poly.entity_id
_entity_poly.type
_entity_poly.pdbx_seq_one_letter_code
_entity_poly.pdbx_strand_id
1 'polypeptide(L)'
;AAGATRVLTMDLHAGQIQGFFDIPLDQLVGVPILAEYFRKIDLKDPIVVSPDVGGVTRARDLASRMETSIAIIDKRRPRPNE
;
A
#
# COMPACT_ATOMS: atom_id res chain seq x y z
N ALA A 1 -15.70 -14.54 24.18
CA ALA A 1 -15.23 -14.22 22.81
C ALA A 1 -16.30 -14.67 21.80
N ALA A 2 -16.41 -14.00 20.65
CA ALA A 2 -17.41 -14.31 19.62
C ALA A 2 -17.11 -15.55 18.75
N GLY A 3 -15.93 -16.18 18.91
CA GLY A 3 -15.63 -17.50 18.33
C GLY A 3 -14.88 -17.52 16.99
N ALA A 4 -14.36 -16.40 16.50
CA ALA A 4 -13.50 -16.40 15.31
C ALA A 4 -12.21 -17.20 15.56
N THR A 5 -11.81 -18.03 14.59
CA THR A 5 -10.63 -18.92 14.68
C THR A 5 -9.49 -18.55 13.74
N ARG A 6 -9.76 -17.67 12.75
CA ARG A 6 -8.79 -17.11 11.80
C ARG A 6 -9.33 -15.81 11.23
N VAL A 7 -8.43 -14.92 10.81
CA VAL A 7 -8.75 -13.71 10.07
C VAL A 7 -8.08 -13.77 8.70
N LEU A 8 -8.84 -13.50 7.64
CA LEU A 8 -8.32 -13.26 6.30
C LEU A 8 -8.66 -11.81 5.92
N THR A 9 -7.68 -11.05 5.48
CA THR A 9 -7.84 -9.63 5.13
C THR A 9 -6.98 -9.25 3.93
N MET A 10 -7.10 -8.01 3.47
CA MET A 10 -6.36 -7.48 2.33
C MET A 10 -5.87 -6.06 2.64
N ASP A 11 -4.60 -5.79 2.35
CA ASP A 11 -3.95 -4.48 2.46
C ASP A 11 -4.28 -3.73 3.76
N LEU A 12 -3.92 -4.34 4.90
CA LEU A 12 -4.04 -3.68 6.20
C LEU A 12 -3.35 -2.31 6.18
N HIS A 13 -4.02 -1.32 6.77
CA HIS A 13 -3.45 0.04 6.87
C HIS A 13 -2.10 0.03 7.59
N ALA A 14 -1.97 -0.79 8.63
CA ALA A 14 -0.75 -1.02 9.39
C ALA A 14 -0.56 -2.51 9.65
N GLY A 15 0.61 -3.06 9.29
CA GLY A 15 0.91 -4.48 9.47
C GLY A 15 0.94 -4.93 10.94
N GLN A 16 1.19 -3.99 11.85
CA GLN A 16 1.21 -4.22 13.30
C GLN A 16 -0.14 -4.69 13.85
N ILE A 17 -1.25 -4.42 13.15
CA ILE A 17 -2.59 -4.90 13.52
C ILE A 17 -2.61 -6.43 13.65
N GLN A 18 -1.72 -7.16 12.96
CA GLN A 18 -1.56 -8.60 13.15
C GLN A 18 -1.24 -8.99 14.59
N GLY A 19 -0.46 -8.17 15.31
CA GLY A 19 -0.12 -8.42 16.72
C GLY A 19 -1.28 -8.19 17.69
N PHE A 20 -2.43 -7.69 17.24
CA PHE A 20 -3.63 -7.54 18.07
C PHE A 20 -4.50 -8.81 18.11
N PHE A 21 -4.16 -9.82 17.32
CA PHE A 21 -4.90 -11.07 17.25
C PHE A 21 -4.10 -12.21 17.87
N ASP A 22 -4.73 -12.93 18.78
CA ASP A 22 -4.21 -14.20 19.34
C ASP A 22 -4.52 -15.41 18.44
N ILE A 23 -5.13 -15.16 17.28
CA ILE A 23 -5.51 -16.16 16.26
C ILE A 23 -4.76 -15.88 14.95
N PRO A 24 -4.54 -16.89 14.09
CA PRO A 24 -3.87 -16.68 12.81
C PRO A 24 -4.57 -15.60 11.97
N LEU A 25 -3.77 -14.68 11.41
CA LEU A 25 -4.22 -13.64 10.49
C LEU A 25 -3.41 -13.68 9.21
N ASP A 26 -4.09 -13.93 8.10
CA ASP A 26 -3.53 -13.87 6.75
C ASP A 26 -3.87 -12.51 6.12
N GLN A 27 -2.86 -11.69 5.81
CA GLN A 27 -3.06 -10.47 5.03
C GLN A 27 -2.64 -10.72 3.58
N LEU A 28 -3.55 -10.50 2.65
CA LEU A 28 -3.27 -10.55 1.22
C LEU A 28 -2.81 -9.17 0.74
N VAL A 29 -1.90 -9.16 -0.24
CA VAL A 29 -1.35 -7.92 -0.82
C VAL A 29 -1.92 -7.73 -2.21
N GLY A 30 -2.59 -6.60 -2.45
CA GLY A 30 -3.22 -6.29 -3.74
C GLY A 30 -2.26 -5.77 -4.82
N VAL A 31 -1.11 -5.22 -4.40
CA VAL A 31 -0.13 -4.57 -5.28
C VAL A 31 0.28 -5.39 -6.51
N PRO A 32 0.53 -6.72 -6.44
CA PRO A 32 0.89 -7.50 -7.63
C PRO A 32 -0.17 -7.46 -8.75
N ILE A 33 -1.44 -7.55 -8.39
CA ILE A 33 -2.57 -7.52 -9.35
C ILE A 33 -2.71 -6.13 -9.96
N LEU A 34 -2.56 -5.08 -9.13
CA LEU A 34 -2.62 -3.70 -9.60
C LEU A 34 -1.46 -3.39 -10.56
N ALA A 35 -0.24 -3.83 -10.24
CA ALA A 35 0.92 -3.65 -11.11
C ALA A 35 0.72 -4.34 -12.48
N GLU A 36 0.18 -5.56 -12.49
CA GLU A 36 -0.14 -6.27 -13.73
C GLU A 36 -1.17 -5.50 -14.56
N TYR A 37 -2.23 -4.98 -13.94
CA TYR A 37 -3.23 -4.17 -14.61
C TYR A 37 -2.60 -2.93 -15.27
N PHE A 38 -1.79 -2.16 -14.53
CA PHE A 38 -1.18 -0.94 -15.07
C PHE A 38 -0.14 -1.21 -16.15
N ARG A 39 0.53 -2.36 -16.14
CA ARG A 39 1.39 -2.81 -17.25
C ARG A 39 0.60 -3.09 -18.53
N LYS A 40 -0.67 -3.50 -18.43
CA LYS A 40 -1.52 -3.84 -19.59
C LYS A 40 -2.14 -2.64 -20.29
N ILE A 41 -2.26 -1.50 -19.62
CA ILE A 41 -2.91 -0.30 -20.19
C ILE A 41 -1.95 0.61 -20.97
N ASP A 42 -0.71 0.16 -21.23
CA ASP A 42 0.30 0.81 -22.08
C ASP A 42 0.50 2.32 -21.81
N LEU A 43 0.81 2.65 -20.55
CA LEU A 43 1.12 4.02 -20.17
C LEU A 43 2.46 4.46 -20.78
N LYS A 44 2.51 5.65 -21.36
CA LYS A 44 3.76 6.25 -21.84
C LYS A 44 4.47 6.96 -20.68
N ASP A 45 5.67 6.48 -20.35
CA ASP A 45 6.56 7.04 -19.31
C ASP A 45 5.85 7.26 -17.95
N PRO A 46 5.21 6.20 -17.37
CA PRO A 46 4.43 6.35 -16.14
C PRO A 46 5.35 6.63 -14.95
N ILE A 47 4.93 7.46 -13.99
CA ILE A 47 5.62 7.62 -12.70
C ILE A 47 4.65 7.27 -11.58
N VAL A 48 5.06 6.43 -10.64
CA VAL A 48 4.23 6.11 -9.47
C VAL A 48 4.41 7.21 -8.42
N VAL A 49 3.30 7.80 -7.97
CA VAL A 49 3.33 8.90 -7.01
C VAL A 49 2.82 8.45 -5.65
N SER A 50 3.62 8.63 -4.60
CA SER A 50 3.17 8.52 -3.22
C SER A 50 2.55 9.86 -2.77
N PRO A 51 1.27 9.87 -2.36
CA PRO A 51 0.56 11.11 -2.03
C PRO A 51 0.99 11.73 -0.69
N ASP A 52 1.67 10.95 0.15
CA ASP A 52 2.18 11.32 1.47
C ASP A 52 3.33 10.37 1.86
N VAL A 53 4.00 10.68 2.98
CA VAL A 53 5.15 9.91 3.47
C VAL A 53 4.75 8.51 3.97
N GLY A 54 3.53 8.33 4.48
CA GLY A 54 3.05 7.05 4.99
C GLY A 54 2.82 6.01 3.89
N GLY A 55 2.49 6.47 2.68
CA GLY A 55 2.28 5.63 1.50
C GLY A 55 3.56 5.22 0.76
N VAL A 56 4.75 5.70 1.16
CA VAL A 56 5.98 5.56 0.36
C VAL A 56 6.36 4.10 0.13
N THR A 57 6.24 3.24 1.13
CA THR A 57 6.57 1.82 1.00
C THR A 57 5.67 1.12 -0.02
N ARG A 58 4.35 1.41 0.00
CA ARG A 58 3.41 0.84 -0.99
C ARG A 58 3.66 1.36 -2.39
N ALA A 59 3.90 2.66 -2.54
CA ALA A 59 4.23 3.28 -3.82
C ALA A 59 5.53 2.71 -4.39
N ARG A 60 6.54 2.44 -3.55
CA ARG A 60 7.81 1.83 -3.95
C ARG A 60 7.65 0.41 -4.45
N ASP A 61 6.85 -0.42 -3.77
CA ASP A 61 6.56 -1.80 -4.24
C ASP A 61 5.87 -1.77 -5.61
N LEU A 62 4.88 -0.90 -5.80
CA LEU A 62 4.21 -0.74 -7.09
C LEU A 62 5.18 -0.26 -8.19
N ALA A 63 6.00 0.77 -7.90
CA ALA A 63 6.99 1.30 -8.84
C ALA A 63 8.01 0.23 -9.27
N SER A 64 8.49 -0.56 -8.30
CA SER A 64 9.45 -1.65 -8.57
C SER A 64 8.85 -2.72 -9.48
N ARG A 65 7.57 -3.08 -9.31
CA ARG A 65 6.88 -4.08 -10.14
C ARG A 65 6.52 -3.58 -11.53
N MET A 66 6.26 -2.28 -11.64
CA MET A 66 6.05 -1.59 -12.91
C MET A 66 7.35 -1.19 -13.62
N GLU A 67 8.52 -1.44 -13.00
CA GLU A 67 9.83 -1.07 -13.52
C GLU A 67 9.93 0.43 -13.85
N THR A 68 9.38 1.27 -12.96
CA THR A 68 9.34 2.72 -13.18
C THR A 68 9.81 3.54 -11.96
N SER A 69 9.96 4.84 -12.18
CA SER A 69 10.34 5.84 -11.19
C SER A 69 9.22 6.09 -10.17
N ILE A 70 9.63 6.53 -8.99
CA ILE A 70 8.75 6.94 -7.90
C ILE A 70 8.90 8.44 -7.62
N ALA A 71 7.77 9.12 -7.42
CA ALA A 71 7.70 10.47 -6.85
C ALA A 71 7.02 10.43 -5.49
N ILE A 72 7.39 11.34 -4.57
CA ILE A 72 6.85 11.40 -3.21
C ILE A 72 6.44 12.84 -2.92
N ILE A 73 5.23 13.02 -2.42
CA ILE A 73 4.75 14.33 -1.97
C ILE A 73 5.05 14.49 -0.47
N ASP A 74 5.96 15.41 -0.15
CA ASP A 74 6.22 15.86 1.22
C ASP A 74 5.32 17.06 1.56
N LYS A 75 4.12 16.78 2.09
CA LYS A 75 3.21 17.83 2.54
C LYS A 75 3.66 18.37 3.89
N ARG A 76 4.23 19.56 3.90
CA ARG A 76 4.55 20.30 5.12
C ARG A 76 3.39 21.20 5.51
N ARG A 77 2.81 20.98 6.69
CA ARG A 77 1.82 21.87 7.30
C ARG A 77 2.51 22.68 8.40
N PRO A 78 2.97 23.92 8.12
CA PRO A 78 3.59 24.75 9.15
C PRO A 78 2.60 25.16 10.25
N ARG A 79 1.29 25.12 9.97
CA ARG A 79 0.20 25.36 10.92
C ARG A 79 -0.98 24.40 10.66
N PRO A 80 -1.76 24.01 11.67
CA PRO A 80 -3.01 23.28 11.45
C PRO A 80 -4.01 24.17 10.70
N ASN A 81 -4.63 23.66 9.62
CA ASN A 81 -5.69 24.31 8.83
C ASN A 81 -5.30 25.50 7.93
N GLU A 82 -4.06 25.59 7.46
CA GLU A 82 -3.68 26.39 6.28
C GLU A 82 -3.19 25.49 5.14
#